data_AF-A0A2N3E4W7-F1
#
_entry.id   AF-A0A2N3E4W7-F1
#
_cell.length_a   1.000
_cell.length_b   1.000
_cell.length_c   1.000
_cell.angle_alpha   90.00
_cell.angle_beta   90.00
_cell.angle_gamma   90.00
#
_symmetry.space_group_name_H-M   'P 1'
#
loop_
_entity.id
_entity.type
_entity.pdbx_description
1 polymer ?
#
loop_
_entity_poly.entity_id
_entity_poly.type
_entity_poly.pdbx_seq_one_letter_code
_entity_poly.pdbx_strand_id
1 'polypeptide(L)'
;MIPELGTIEGFYGRPWDWEARAAHVSALAPHGYRFFLYAPKADTFLRRRWSEPHPPEEAERLSALAAHCRAEGVRFGVGLSPYELYLDFDGAAREALTRKLRWLDEIGIDDLAILFDDMRGDLPGLADKQIEIVDCAAERTKAGRLIVCPSYYTDDPILDRVFGQRPEDYLDDLGRRLDPSIGIFWTGPRVCSKEIPADHLARTGETLRRHPFIWDNYPVNDGQRMSPFLHLRGFTGRSGEIGSLVAAHGVNPASQPLLSRIPMLTLETVYRAPEYDADAAFLAAAETVAGPELARMLAEDLALMQDKGLDGMTDKETAALRNRYAAVDNPCTREIVQWLDGYWRITDEIVQTQ
;
A
#
# COMPACT_ATOMS: atom_id res chain seq x y z
N MET A 1 15.33 15.56 -5.58
CA MET A 1 14.67 15.75 -4.27
C MET A 1 14.21 14.38 -3.83
N ILE A 2 14.46 13.97 -2.58
CA ILE A 2 13.93 12.69 -2.07
C ILE A 2 12.54 13.00 -1.50
N PRO A 3 11.46 12.43 -2.05
CA PRO A 3 10.14 12.61 -1.49
C PRO A 3 10.05 11.87 -0.15
N GLU A 4 9.06 12.21 0.67
CA GLU A 4 8.81 11.42 1.88
C GLU A 4 8.38 9.99 1.51
N LEU A 5 9.06 8.99 2.07
CA LEU A 5 8.74 7.58 1.86
C LEU A 5 7.84 7.04 2.97
N GLY A 6 7.02 6.04 2.66
CA GLY A 6 6.23 5.35 3.67
C GLY A 6 5.70 3.99 3.24
N THR A 7 5.12 3.27 4.19
CA THR A 7 4.47 1.98 3.95
C THR A 7 2.96 2.17 3.96
N ILE A 8 2.26 1.53 3.02
CA ILE A 8 0.81 1.44 3.01
C ILE A 8 0.48 -0.05 3.08
N GLU A 9 0.11 -0.58 4.25
CA GLU A 9 -0.37 -1.97 4.37
C GLU A 9 -1.78 -2.04 3.79
N GLY A 10 -1.89 -2.08 2.46
CA GLY A 10 -3.15 -1.90 1.72
C GLY A 10 -3.54 -3.06 0.81
N PHE A 11 -2.86 -4.20 0.96
CA PHE A 11 -3.03 -5.40 0.16
C PHE A 11 -4.19 -6.29 0.64
N TYR A 12 -4.66 -7.16 -0.26
CA TYR A 12 -5.59 -8.26 -0.01
C TYR A 12 -4.88 -9.49 0.57
N GLY A 13 -5.65 -10.35 1.21
CA GLY A 13 -5.17 -11.61 1.77
C GLY A 13 -5.00 -11.55 3.28
N ARG A 14 -4.00 -12.26 3.79
CA ARG A 14 -3.73 -12.35 5.23
C ARG A 14 -2.99 -11.10 5.69
N PRO A 15 -3.52 -10.32 6.65
CA PRO A 15 -2.80 -9.19 7.23
C PRO A 15 -1.53 -9.64 7.92
N TRP A 16 -0.56 -8.73 8.04
CA TRP A 16 0.60 -8.97 8.87
C TRP A 16 0.21 -9.12 10.34
N ASP A 17 0.99 -9.91 11.09
CA ASP A 17 0.83 -9.92 12.53
C ASP A 17 1.38 -8.60 13.15
N TRP A 18 1.00 -8.35 14.40
CA TRP A 18 1.34 -7.11 15.10
C TRP A 18 2.83 -6.93 15.32
N GLU A 19 3.57 -8.02 15.57
CA GLU A 19 5.02 -7.98 15.79
C GLU A 19 5.78 -7.67 14.49
N ALA A 20 5.33 -8.25 13.38
CA ALA A 20 5.87 -8.02 12.05
C ALA A 20 5.69 -6.56 11.61
N ARG A 21 4.52 -5.96 11.89
CA ARG A 21 4.27 -4.53 11.64
C ARG A 21 5.26 -3.63 12.41
N ALA A 22 5.38 -3.84 13.72
CA ALA A 22 6.31 -3.06 14.54
C ALA A 22 7.77 -3.22 14.08
N ALA A 23 8.18 -4.47 13.82
CA ALA A 23 9.52 -4.76 13.31
C ALA A 23 9.78 -4.14 11.93
N HIS A 24 8.76 -4.08 11.07
CA HIS A 24 8.85 -3.45 9.74
C HIS A 24 9.08 -1.95 9.86
N VAL A 25 8.33 -1.28 10.74
CA VAL A 25 8.49 0.15 11.03
C VAL A 25 9.90 0.44 11.54
N SER A 26 10.37 -0.27 12.58
CA SER A 26 11.72 -0.06 13.12
C SER A 26 12.82 -0.36 12.10
N ALA A 27 12.61 -1.33 11.21
CA ALA A 27 13.59 -1.69 10.19
C ALA A 27 13.72 -0.62 9.09
N LEU A 28 12.63 0.03 8.69
CA LEU A 28 12.65 1.00 7.58
C LEU A 28 12.80 2.46 8.03
N ALA A 29 12.52 2.78 9.29
CA ALA A 29 12.68 4.14 9.81
C ALA A 29 14.11 4.69 9.58
N PRO A 30 15.22 3.96 9.80
CA PRO A 30 16.56 4.47 9.48
C PRO A 30 16.78 4.81 7.99
N HIS A 31 15.96 4.24 7.10
CA HIS A 31 16.05 4.39 5.64
C HIS A 31 15.07 5.42 5.06
N GLY A 32 14.60 6.36 5.89
CA GLY A 32 13.79 7.50 5.43
C GLY A 32 12.30 7.22 5.25
N TYR A 33 11.81 6.04 5.66
CA TYR A 33 10.37 5.76 5.75
C TYR A 33 9.80 6.47 6.99
N ARG A 34 8.87 7.41 6.78
CA ARG A 34 8.39 8.36 7.80
C ARG A 34 6.89 8.29 8.06
N PHE A 35 6.15 7.46 7.33
CA PHE A 35 4.77 7.13 7.67
C PHE A 35 4.48 5.64 7.45
N PHE A 36 3.55 5.12 8.24
CA PHE A 36 2.96 3.80 8.11
C PHE A 36 1.44 3.94 8.10
N LEU A 37 0.80 3.65 6.97
CA LEU A 37 -0.65 3.69 6.80
C LEU A 37 -1.21 2.27 6.95
N TYR A 38 -1.91 2.03 8.07
CA TYR A 38 -2.66 0.79 8.32
C TYR A 38 -3.96 0.81 7.54
N ALA A 39 -4.05 0.02 6.46
CA ALA A 39 -5.25 -0.09 5.63
C ALA A 39 -5.50 -1.53 5.11
N PRO A 40 -5.26 -2.59 5.91
CA PRO A 40 -5.33 -3.96 5.39
C PRO A 40 -6.76 -4.25 4.95
N LYS A 41 -6.92 -4.73 3.71
CA LYS A 41 -8.24 -4.93 3.10
C LYS A 41 -9.11 -5.92 3.91
N ALA A 42 -8.47 -6.85 4.61
CA ALA A 42 -9.15 -7.82 5.47
C ALA A 42 -9.73 -7.26 6.78
N ASP A 43 -9.33 -6.05 7.22
CA ASP A 43 -9.91 -5.44 8.41
C ASP A 43 -11.29 -4.86 8.08
N THR A 44 -12.32 -5.69 8.28
CA THR A 44 -13.71 -5.32 7.99
C THR A 44 -14.18 -4.08 8.77
N PHE A 45 -13.61 -3.77 9.93
CA PHE A 45 -13.96 -2.60 10.74
C PHE A 45 -13.35 -1.29 10.23
N LEU A 46 -12.54 -1.34 9.17
CA LEU A 46 -12.14 -0.19 8.37
C LEU A 46 -12.76 -0.19 6.96
N ARG A 47 -13.57 -1.21 6.65
CA ARG A 47 -14.22 -1.42 5.35
C ARG A 47 -15.72 -1.67 5.50
N ARG A 48 -16.21 -2.90 5.29
CA ARG A 48 -17.64 -3.21 5.20
C ARG A 48 -18.42 -2.95 6.50
N ARG A 49 -17.75 -3.06 7.64
CA ARG A 49 -18.28 -2.83 8.99
C ARG A 49 -17.66 -1.57 9.60
N TRP A 50 -17.27 -0.59 8.78
CA TRP A 50 -16.51 0.58 9.22
C TRP A 50 -17.17 1.38 10.36
N SER A 51 -18.51 1.37 10.43
CA SER A 51 -19.28 2.09 11.44
C SER A 51 -19.34 1.36 12.79
N GLU A 52 -18.96 0.09 12.83
CA GLU A 52 -18.87 -0.71 14.04
C GLU A 52 -17.53 -0.46 14.76
N PRO A 53 -17.52 -0.53 16.11
CA PRO A 53 -16.28 -0.46 16.86
C PRO A 53 -15.44 -1.71 16.61
N HIS A 54 -14.12 -1.53 16.53
CA HIS A 54 -13.18 -2.64 16.59
C HIS A 54 -13.33 -3.40 17.92
N PRO A 55 -13.06 -4.72 17.96
CA PRO A 55 -12.94 -5.46 19.21
C PRO A 55 -11.90 -4.80 20.14
N PRO A 56 -12.12 -4.78 21.47
CA PRO A 56 -11.22 -4.08 22.40
C PRO A 56 -9.75 -4.51 22.30
N GLU A 57 -9.49 -5.81 22.14
CA GLU A 57 -8.12 -6.32 21.98
C GLU A 57 -7.45 -5.79 20.70
N GLU A 58 -8.16 -5.77 19.57
CA GLU A 58 -7.62 -5.22 18.31
C GLU A 58 -7.41 -3.71 18.42
N ALA A 59 -8.30 -2.98 19.11
CA ALA A 59 -8.14 -1.55 19.36
C ALA A 59 -6.89 -1.27 20.21
N GLU A 60 -6.63 -2.06 21.27
CA GLU A 60 -5.41 -1.95 22.08
C GLU A 60 -4.15 -2.20 21.25
N ARG A 61 -4.19 -3.20 20.35
CA ARG A 61 -3.05 -3.48 19.45
C ARG A 61 -2.80 -2.36 18.44
N LEU A 62 -3.85 -1.74 17.90
CA LEU A 62 -3.73 -0.55 17.06
C LEU A 62 -3.09 0.62 17.82
N SER A 63 -3.54 0.91 19.04
CA SER A 63 -2.94 1.95 19.87
C SER A 63 -1.47 1.66 20.21
N ALA A 64 -1.13 0.40 20.47
CA ALA A 64 0.26 -0.01 20.71
C ALA A 64 1.14 0.20 19.47
N LEU A 65 0.64 -0.16 18.27
CA LEU A 65 1.36 0.10 17.01
C LEU A 65 1.52 1.60 16.74
N ALA A 66 0.49 2.40 17.00
CA ALA A 66 0.56 3.86 16.87
C ALA A 66 1.64 4.45 17.79
N ALA A 67 1.70 4.00 19.04
CA ALA A 67 2.73 4.41 19.99
C ALA A 67 4.13 3.98 19.55
N HIS A 68 4.28 2.76 19.02
CA HIS A 68 5.53 2.26 18.47
C HIS A 68 6.03 3.11 17.30
N CYS A 69 5.16 3.42 16.34
CA CYS A 69 5.51 4.28 15.20
C CYS A 69 6.02 5.64 15.67
N ARG A 70 5.32 6.29 16.61
CA ARG A 70 5.76 7.58 17.17
C ARG A 70 7.12 7.49 17.87
N ALA A 71 7.38 6.40 18.60
CA ALA A 71 8.68 6.19 19.25
C ALA A 71 9.83 6.06 18.23
N GLU A 72 9.55 5.52 17.05
CA GLU A 72 10.48 5.41 15.92
C GLU A 72 10.54 6.68 15.04
N GLY A 73 9.80 7.74 15.39
CA GLY A 73 9.72 8.96 14.57
C GLY A 73 8.97 8.77 13.26
N VAL A 74 8.04 7.81 13.21
CA VAL A 74 7.19 7.47 12.07
C VAL A 74 5.75 7.88 12.39
N ARG A 75 5.09 8.59 11.47
CA ARG A 75 3.66 8.92 11.61
C ARG A 75 2.82 7.67 11.41
N PHE A 76 1.91 7.42 12.34
CA PHE A 76 0.95 6.33 12.22
C PHE A 76 -0.33 6.84 11.57
N GLY A 77 -0.72 6.23 10.46
CA GLY A 77 -1.96 6.56 9.79
C GLY A 77 -2.92 5.39 9.71
N VAL A 78 -4.21 5.70 9.51
CA VAL A 78 -5.23 4.70 9.19
C VAL A 78 -5.91 5.04 7.86
N GLY A 79 -6.05 4.03 7.01
CA GLY A 79 -6.93 4.07 5.84
C GLY A 79 -8.32 3.57 6.20
N LEU A 80 -9.30 4.46 6.13
CA LEU A 80 -10.71 4.17 6.30
C LEU A 80 -11.37 4.11 4.93
N SER A 81 -11.88 2.95 4.55
CA SER A 81 -12.77 2.79 3.40
C SER A 81 -14.23 2.78 3.91
N PRO A 82 -14.93 3.92 3.97
CA PRO A 82 -16.33 3.94 4.40
C PRO A 82 -17.21 3.32 3.30
N TYR A 83 -17.24 1.98 3.28
CA TYR A 83 -17.78 1.19 2.18
C TYR A 83 -19.20 1.63 1.82
N GLU A 84 -19.40 1.98 0.55
CA GLU A 84 -20.67 2.44 -0.03
C GLU A 84 -21.33 3.66 0.65
N LEU A 85 -20.61 4.40 1.51
CA LEU A 85 -21.15 5.57 2.21
C LEU A 85 -21.64 6.68 1.27
N TYR A 86 -21.04 6.77 0.08
CA TYR A 86 -21.43 7.74 -0.96
C TYR A 86 -22.81 7.46 -1.59
N LEU A 87 -23.40 6.28 -1.37
CA LEU A 87 -24.75 5.96 -1.84
C LEU A 87 -25.83 6.68 -1.04
N ASP A 88 -25.63 6.84 0.27
CA ASP A 88 -26.61 7.44 1.19
C ASP A 88 -25.90 8.13 2.37
N PHE A 89 -25.45 9.37 2.13
CA PHE A 89 -24.74 10.18 3.13
C PHE A 89 -25.66 11.15 3.88
N ASP A 90 -26.61 10.58 4.63
CA ASP A 90 -27.59 11.30 5.43
C ASP A 90 -27.05 11.76 6.81
N GLY A 91 -27.95 12.23 7.68
CA GLY A 91 -27.59 12.66 9.04
C GLY A 91 -27.05 11.51 9.91
N ALA A 92 -27.63 10.32 9.83
CA ALA A 92 -27.19 9.17 10.62
C ALA A 92 -25.83 8.65 10.15
N ALA A 93 -25.59 8.63 8.83
CA ALA A 93 -24.32 8.32 8.21
C ALA A 93 -23.22 9.30 8.62
N ARG A 94 -23.50 10.61 8.63
CA ARG A 94 -22.60 11.66 9.13
C ARG A 94 -22.24 11.48 10.60
N GLU A 95 -23.20 11.14 11.45
CA GLU A 95 -22.94 10.84 12.86
C GLU A 95 -22.11 9.58 13.06
N ALA A 96 -22.35 8.52 12.26
CA ALA A 96 -21.55 7.31 12.29
C ALA A 96 -20.09 7.58 11.89
N LEU A 97 -19.87 8.34 10.81
CA LEU A 97 -18.54 8.80 10.40
C LEU A 97 -17.89 9.62 11.52
N THR A 98 -18.61 10.56 12.11
CA THR A 98 -18.12 11.37 13.24
C THR A 98 -17.66 10.50 14.42
N ARG A 99 -18.44 9.47 14.79
CA ARG A 99 -18.07 8.53 15.86
C ARG A 99 -16.79 7.76 15.51
N LYS A 100 -16.69 7.25 14.28
CA LYS A 100 -15.51 6.50 13.83
C LYS A 100 -14.24 7.37 13.82
N LEU A 101 -14.34 8.61 13.33
CA LEU A 101 -13.23 9.55 13.31
C LEU A 101 -12.74 9.91 14.71
N ARG A 102 -13.65 10.17 15.65
CA ARG A 102 -13.27 10.41 17.06
C ARG A 102 -12.53 9.23 17.67
N TRP A 103 -12.99 8.01 17.41
CA TRP A 103 -12.32 6.81 17.88
C TRP A 103 -10.91 6.65 17.27
N LEU A 104 -10.75 6.95 15.98
CA LEU A 104 -9.43 6.96 15.33
C LEU A 104 -8.50 8.03 15.95
N ASP A 105 -9.02 9.22 16.21
CA ASP A 105 -8.25 10.27 16.90
C ASP A 105 -7.86 9.85 18.33
N GLU A 106 -8.71 9.08 19.04
CA GLU A 106 -8.44 8.54 20.39
C GLU A 106 -7.34 7.45 20.38
N ILE A 107 -7.22 6.67 19.31
CA ILE A 107 -6.07 5.77 19.08
C ILE A 107 -4.78 6.59 18.89
N GLY A 108 -4.92 7.84 18.46
CA GLY A 108 -3.82 8.76 18.19
C GLY A 108 -3.25 8.57 16.79
N ILE A 109 -4.09 8.61 15.76
CA ILE A 109 -3.60 8.67 14.38
C ILE A 109 -2.99 10.05 14.06
N ASP A 110 -1.90 10.06 13.30
CA ASP A 110 -1.26 11.25 12.77
C ASP A 110 -1.75 11.55 11.34
N ASP A 111 -1.98 10.50 10.55
CA ASP A 111 -2.47 10.58 9.17
C ASP A 111 -3.84 9.85 9.04
N LEU A 112 -4.77 10.43 8.30
CA LEU A 112 -6.03 9.79 7.91
C LEU A 112 -6.09 9.67 6.39
N ALA A 113 -6.43 8.49 5.88
CA ALA A 113 -6.81 8.33 4.49
C ALA A 113 -8.28 7.91 4.37
N ILE A 114 -9.05 8.62 3.55
CA ILE A 114 -10.41 8.21 3.16
C ILE A 114 -10.34 7.53 1.80
N LEU A 115 -10.78 6.28 1.75
CA LEU A 115 -10.48 5.38 0.64
C LEU A 115 -11.77 4.99 -0.11
N PHE A 116 -11.84 5.35 -1.39
CA PHE A 116 -12.96 5.04 -2.28
C PHE A 116 -12.61 4.00 -3.36
N ASP A 117 -11.44 3.35 -3.26
CA ASP A 117 -10.98 2.26 -4.13
C ASP A 117 -11.85 1.00 -4.00
N ASP A 118 -11.86 0.19 -5.05
CA ASP A 118 -12.50 -1.13 -5.09
C ASP A 118 -14.02 -1.12 -4.86
N MET A 119 -14.70 -0.07 -5.32
CA MET A 119 -16.14 0.09 -5.23
C MET A 119 -16.73 0.60 -6.53
N ARG A 120 -18.03 0.37 -6.75
CA ARG A 120 -18.75 0.80 -7.94
C ARG A 120 -18.76 2.33 -8.08
N GLY A 121 -18.28 2.86 -9.21
CA GLY A 121 -18.03 4.29 -9.44
C GLY A 121 -18.84 4.94 -10.57
N ASP A 122 -19.71 4.21 -11.28
CA ASP A 122 -20.52 4.72 -12.40
C ASP A 122 -21.78 5.49 -11.96
N LEU A 123 -21.68 6.27 -10.88
CA LEU A 123 -22.80 7.04 -10.32
C LEU A 123 -22.74 8.51 -10.70
N PRO A 124 -23.88 9.13 -11.10
CA PRO A 124 -23.96 10.57 -11.26
C PRO A 124 -23.62 11.30 -9.95
N GLY A 125 -22.79 12.34 -10.03
CA GLY A 125 -22.41 13.15 -8.86
C GLY A 125 -21.46 12.43 -7.89
N LEU A 126 -20.76 11.36 -8.30
CA LEU A 126 -19.83 10.64 -7.43
C LEU A 126 -18.77 11.57 -6.82
N ALA A 127 -18.16 12.45 -7.62
CA ALA A 127 -17.17 13.41 -7.13
C ALA A 127 -17.75 14.30 -6.02
N ASP A 128 -18.96 14.85 -6.22
CA ASP A 128 -19.66 15.68 -5.23
C ASP A 128 -19.82 14.95 -3.90
N LYS A 129 -20.26 13.69 -3.94
CA LYS A 129 -20.48 12.88 -2.73
C LYS A 129 -19.20 12.52 -2.02
N GLN A 130 -18.14 12.19 -2.75
CA GLN A 130 -16.84 11.91 -2.15
C GLN A 130 -16.24 13.17 -1.52
N ILE A 131 -16.35 14.33 -2.17
CA ILE A 131 -15.94 15.62 -1.61
C ILE A 131 -16.74 15.92 -0.34
N GLU A 132 -18.06 15.77 -0.37
CA GLU A 132 -18.94 16.00 0.80
C GLU A 132 -18.54 15.13 2.01
N ILE A 133 -18.17 13.87 1.78
CA ILE A 133 -17.69 12.95 2.82
C ILE A 133 -16.32 13.36 3.34
N VAL A 134 -15.39 13.70 2.44
CA VAL A 134 -14.02 14.10 2.79
C VAL A 134 -14.02 15.40 3.58
N ASP A 135 -14.79 16.41 3.17
CA ASP A 135 -14.95 17.67 3.89
C ASP A 135 -15.55 17.43 5.29
N CYS A 136 -16.57 16.56 5.39
CA CYS A 136 -17.13 16.16 6.68
C CYS A 136 -16.06 15.54 7.59
N ALA A 137 -15.17 14.71 7.04
CA ALA A 137 -14.08 14.11 7.78
C ALA A 137 -13.02 15.13 8.20
N ALA A 138 -12.61 16.02 7.30
CA ALA A 138 -11.64 17.08 7.54
C ALA A 138 -12.08 18.02 8.67
N GLU A 139 -13.37 18.33 8.77
CA GLU A 139 -13.93 19.16 9.85
C GLU A 139 -13.90 18.49 11.23
N ARG A 140 -13.74 17.16 11.30
CA ARG A 140 -14.02 16.37 12.52
C ARG A 140 -12.82 15.59 13.06
N THR A 141 -11.89 15.20 12.21
CA THR A 141 -10.65 14.51 12.63
C THR A 141 -9.62 15.51 13.16
N LYS A 142 -8.71 15.01 13.99
CA LYS A 142 -7.52 15.73 14.48
C LYS A 142 -6.23 15.30 13.79
N ALA A 143 -6.31 14.38 12.82
CA ALA A 143 -5.14 13.95 12.05
C ALA A 143 -4.45 15.16 11.39
N GLY A 144 -3.12 15.19 11.45
CA GLY A 144 -2.31 16.27 10.90
C GLY A 144 -2.21 16.25 9.37
N ARG A 145 -2.54 15.11 8.75
CA ARG A 145 -2.57 14.95 7.29
C ARG A 145 -3.78 14.13 6.86
N LEU A 146 -4.50 14.64 5.86
CA LEU A 146 -5.62 13.96 5.23
C LEU A 146 -5.26 13.61 3.78
N ILE A 147 -5.59 12.39 3.36
CA ILE A 147 -5.37 11.88 2.01
C ILE A 147 -6.67 11.22 1.53
N VAL A 148 -6.97 11.31 0.24
CA VAL A 148 -8.07 10.57 -0.37
C VAL A 148 -7.54 9.58 -1.41
N CYS A 149 -8.06 8.35 -1.41
CA CYS A 149 -7.96 7.48 -2.58
C CYS A 149 -9.25 7.62 -3.39
N PRO A 150 -9.23 8.25 -4.58
CA PRO A 150 -10.42 8.32 -5.42
C PRO A 150 -10.81 6.91 -5.90
N SER A 151 -12.05 6.71 -6.32
CA SER A 151 -12.47 5.43 -6.94
C SER A 151 -11.70 5.11 -8.22
N TYR A 152 -11.20 6.16 -8.87
CA TYR A 152 -10.39 6.05 -10.07
C TYR A 152 -9.00 6.62 -9.83
N TYR A 153 -8.10 5.81 -9.29
CA TYR A 153 -6.77 6.21 -8.81
C TYR A 153 -5.64 5.98 -9.82
N THR A 154 -5.99 5.77 -11.09
CA THR A 154 -5.05 5.56 -12.21
C THR A 154 -5.73 5.81 -13.56
N ASP A 155 -4.92 5.92 -14.61
CA ASP A 155 -5.37 5.94 -16.01
C ASP A 155 -5.61 4.52 -16.57
N ASP A 156 -5.45 3.48 -15.75
CA ASP A 156 -5.72 2.11 -16.16
C ASP A 156 -7.20 1.93 -16.55
N PRO A 157 -7.51 1.58 -17.82
CA PRO A 157 -8.89 1.35 -18.24
C PRO A 157 -9.53 0.13 -17.57
N ILE A 158 -8.76 -0.68 -16.82
CA ILE A 158 -9.34 -1.74 -15.99
C ILE A 158 -10.29 -1.20 -14.92
N LEU A 159 -10.06 0.02 -14.39
CA LEU A 159 -10.93 0.60 -13.38
C LEU A 159 -12.32 0.89 -13.95
N ASP A 160 -12.39 1.48 -15.15
CA ASP A 160 -13.64 1.72 -15.86
C ASP A 160 -14.40 0.42 -16.18
N ARG A 161 -13.66 -0.67 -16.41
CA ARG A 161 -14.27 -2.00 -16.66
C ARG A 161 -14.81 -2.64 -15.38
N VAL A 162 -14.10 -2.54 -14.26
CA VAL A 162 -14.43 -3.27 -13.02
C VAL A 162 -15.36 -2.46 -12.12
N PHE A 163 -15.17 -1.14 -12.05
CA PHE A 163 -15.96 -0.23 -11.22
C PHE A 163 -17.06 0.49 -11.99
N GLY A 164 -17.12 0.29 -13.31
CA GLY A 164 -18.05 0.97 -14.20
C GLY A 164 -17.45 2.26 -14.77
N GLN A 165 -18.10 2.79 -15.82
CA GLN A 165 -17.59 3.94 -16.57
C GLN A 165 -17.42 5.16 -15.65
N ARG A 166 -16.21 5.70 -15.60
CA ARG A 166 -15.90 6.91 -14.84
C ARG A 166 -16.78 8.08 -15.28
N PRO A 167 -17.39 8.83 -14.35
CA PRO A 167 -18.09 10.07 -14.69
C PRO A 167 -17.17 11.07 -15.39
N GLU A 168 -17.73 11.85 -16.31
CA GLU A 168 -17.03 12.97 -16.94
C GLU A 168 -16.53 13.93 -15.85
N ASP A 169 -15.34 14.53 -16.06
CA ASP A 169 -14.69 15.48 -15.16
C ASP A 169 -14.41 14.99 -13.73
N TYR A 170 -14.60 13.69 -13.41
CA TYR A 170 -14.49 13.17 -12.03
C TYR A 170 -13.19 13.58 -11.31
N LEU A 171 -12.03 13.40 -11.96
CA LEU A 171 -10.73 13.75 -11.36
C LEU A 171 -10.50 15.26 -11.31
N ASP A 172 -10.93 16.00 -12.34
CA ASP A 172 -10.83 17.46 -12.39
C ASP A 172 -11.66 18.12 -11.28
N ASP A 173 -12.85 17.58 -10.99
CA ASP A 173 -13.71 18.04 -9.92
C ASP A 173 -13.11 17.81 -8.55
N LEU A 174 -12.54 16.63 -8.29
CA LEU A 174 -11.78 16.36 -7.06
C LEU A 174 -10.61 17.33 -6.92
N GLY A 175 -9.81 17.50 -7.98
CA GLY A 175 -8.66 18.39 -7.98
C GLY A 175 -9.03 19.85 -7.73
N ARG A 176 -10.15 20.31 -8.27
CA ARG A 176 -10.65 21.69 -8.15
C ARG A 176 -11.29 22.00 -6.79
N ARG A 177 -11.99 21.04 -6.19
CA ARG A 177 -12.91 21.31 -5.08
C ARG A 177 -12.46 20.79 -3.73
N LEU A 178 -11.65 19.74 -3.68
CA LEU A 178 -11.02 19.33 -2.42
C LEU A 178 -10.05 20.41 -1.95
N ASP A 179 -10.00 20.65 -0.65
CA ASP A 179 -9.02 21.54 -0.04
C ASP A 179 -7.60 21.19 -0.57
N PRO A 180 -6.79 22.17 -1.02
CA PRO A 180 -5.47 21.92 -1.59
C PRO A 180 -4.47 21.22 -0.64
N SER A 181 -4.70 21.27 0.67
CA SER A 181 -3.89 20.55 1.67
C SER A 181 -4.16 19.05 1.70
N ILE A 182 -5.29 18.58 1.15
CA ILE A 182 -5.65 17.17 1.12
C ILE A 182 -4.88 16.47 0.00
N GLY A 183 -4.11 15.44 0.34
CA GLY A 183 -3.40 14.62 -0.63
C GLY A 183 -4.36 13.76 -1.46
N ILE A 184 -4.00 13.42 -2.69
CA ILE A 184 -4.77 12.50 -3.54
C ILE A 184 -3.84 11.36 -3.95
N PHE A 185 -4.24 10.12 -3.65
CA PHE A 185 -3.50 8.94 -4.05
C PHE A 185 -3.53 8.71 -5.56
N TRP A 186 -2.43 8.18 -6.09
CA TRP A 186 -2.29 7.80 -7.48
C TRP A 186 -1.33 6.62 -7.62
N THR A 187 -1.69 5.60 -8.41
CA THR A 187 -0.84 4.40 -8.62
C THR A 187 0.01 4.48 -9.89
N GLY A 188 -0.06 5.60 -10.61
CA GLY A 188 0.61 5.82 -11.89
C GLY A 188 -0.24 5.42 -13.10
N PRO A 189 0.37 5.09 -14.25
CA PRO A 189 -0.36 4.76 -15.48
C PRO A 189 -1.23 3.49 -15.38
N ARG A 190 -0.90 2.56 -14.47
CA ARG A 190 -1.63 1.31 -14.23
C ARG A 190 -1.93 1.14 -12.74
N VAL A 191 -2.80 0.18 -12.40
CA VAL A 191 -2.96 -0.24 -10.99
C VAL A 191 -1.63 -0.73 -10.41
N CYS A 192 -0.95 -1.63 -11.14
CA CYS A 192 0.43 -2.02 -10.87
C CYS A 192 1.33 -1.49 -12.00
N SER A 193 1.86 -0.28 -11.82
CA SER A 193 2.65 0.41 -12.85
C SER A 193 4.04 -0.19 -13.01
N LYS A 194 4.41 -0.58 -14.23
CA LYS A 194 5.80 -0.95 -14.58
C LYS A 194 6.73 0.25 -14.51
N GLU A 195 6.26 1.39 -14.97
CA GLU A 195 6.96 2.67 -14.94
C GLU A 195 6.00 3.77 -14.50
N ILE A 196 6.52 4.78 -13.83
CA ILE A 196 5.82 6.03 -13.50
C ILE A 196 6.63 7.18 -14.11
N PRO A 197 6.35 7.55 -15.38
CA PRO A 197 7.09 8.59 -16.07
C PRO A 197 6.86 10.00 -15.49
N ALA A 198 7.86 10.88 -15.62
CA ALA A 198 7.77 12.26 -15.13
C ALA A 198 6.68 13.08 -15.86
N ASP A 199 6.53 12.91 -17.17
CA ASP A 199 5.50 13.59 -17.96
C ASP A 199 4.08 13.12 -17.57
N HIS A 200 3.92 11.86 -17.19
CA HIS A 200 2.68 11.34 -16.62
C HIS A 200 2.32 12.08 -15.33
N LEU A 201 3.27 12.17 -14.40
CA LEU A 201 3.06 12.86 -13.12
C LEU A 201 2.81 14.36 -13.29
N ALA A 202 3.45 15.00 -14.27
CA ALA A 202 3.17 16.41 -14.60
C ALA A 202 1.71 16.60 -15.02
N ARG A 203 1.21 15.80 -15.97
CA ARG A 203 -0.20 15.84 -16.40
C ARG A 203 -1.16 15.50 -15.26
N THR A 204 -0.88 14.45 -14.49
CA THR A 204 -1.68 14.10 -13.30
C THR A 204 -1.72 15.26 -12.31
N GLY A 205 -0.58 15.93 -12.09
CA GLY A 205 -0.50 17.09 -11.20
C GLY A 205 -1.33 18.29 -11.67
N GLU A 206 -1.46 18.49 -12.99
CA GLU A 206 -2.35 19.50 -13.58
C GLU A 206 -3.83 19.18 -13.32
N THR A 207 -4.26 17.94 -13.58
CA THR A 207 -5.65 17.48 -13.33
C THR A 207 -6.00 17.54 -11.85
N LEU A 208 -5.13 16.98 -10.98
CA LEU A 208 -5.36 16.95 -9.52
C LEU A 208 -5.09 18.32 -8.86
N ARG A 209 -4.48 19.25 -9.59
CA ARG A 209 -4.08 20.59 -9.13
C ARG A 209 -3.16 20.59 -7.90
N ARG A 210 -2.42 19.50 -7.73
CA ARG A 210 -1.47 19.25 -6.64
C ARG A 210 -0.57 18.08 -7.04
N HIS A 211 0.60 17.97 -6.41
CA HIS A 211 1.45 16.80 -6.62
C HIS A 211 0.73 15.53 -6.11
N PRO A 212 0.64 14.45 -6.90
CA PRO A 212 0.03 13.21 -6.46
C PRO A 212 0.80 12.59 -5.29
N PHE A 213 0.07 11.93 -4.40
CA PHE A 213 0.63 11.05 -3.39
C PHE A 213 0.73 9.65 -4.02
N ILE A 214 1.94 9.12 -4.22
CA ILE A 214 2.07 7.82 -4.88
C ILE A 214 1.66 6.71 -3.90
N TRP A 215 0.74 5.86 -4.34
CA TRP A 215 0.50 4.54 -3.78
C TRP A 215 1.08 3.52 -4.76
N ASP A 216 2.30 3.08 -4.51
CA ASP A 216 3.01 2.21 -5.43
C ASP A 216 2.71 0.74 -5.16
N ASN A 217 2.04 0.08 -6.10
CA ASN A 217 1.74 -1.35 -6.03
C ASN A 217 2.93 -2.21 -6.51
N TYR A 218 4.06 -2.03 -5.83
CA TYR A 218 5.25 -2.87 -5.89
C TYR A 218 5.96 -2.79 -4.53
N PRO A 219 6.27 -3.90 -3.84
CA PRO A 219 6.29 -5.29 -4.31
C PRO A 219 5.01 -6.10 -4.12
N VAL A 220 3.87 -5.47 -3.83
CA VAL A 220 2.60 -6.20 -3.56
C VAL A 220 2.40 -7.38 -4.53
N ASN A 221 2.07 -8.54 -3.97
CA ASN A 221 1.85 -9.79 -4.68
C ASN A 221 0.51 -10.42 -4.27
N ASP A 222 -0.50 -9.59 -4.08
CA ASP A 222 -1.82 -10.03 -3.66
C ASP A 222 -2.73 -10.44 -4.84
N GLY A 223 -3.85 -11.07 -4.51
CA GLY A 223 -4.79 -11.59 -5.51
C GLY A 223 -4.35 -12.89 -6.17
N GLN A 224 -5.29 -13.49 -6.92
CA GLN A 224 -5.12 -14.82 -7.50
C GLN A 224 -3.96 -14.92 -8.48
N ARG A 225 -3.69 -13.83 -9.22
CA ARG A 225 -2.69 -13.81 -10.28
C ARG A 225 -1.28 -13.46 -9.82
N MET A 226 -1.13 -12.75 -8.69
CA MET A 226 0.19 -12.32 -8.20
C MET A 226 0.67 -13.13 -7.00
N SER A 227 -0.23 -13.68 -6.17
CA SER A 227 0.17 -14.54 -5.03
C SER A 227 1.02 -15.78 -5.39
N PRO A 228 0.99 -16.32 -6.63
CA PRO A 228 1.97 -17.33 -7.05
C PRO A 228 3.40 -16.81 -7.24
N PHE A 229 3.67 -15.51 -7.14
CA PHE A 229 4.97 -14.91 -7.38
C PHE A 229 5.51 -14.21 -6.13
N LEU A 230 6.82 -14.19 -5.99
CA LEU A 230 7.51 -13.50 -4.89
C LEU A 230 8.35 -12.36 -5.47
N HIS A 231 7.88 -11.13 -5.31
CA HIS A 231 8.48 -9.94 -5.90
C HIS A 231 9.60 -9.38 -5.01
N LEU A 232 10.86 -9.63 -5.37
CA LEU A 232 12.02 -9.24 -4.55
C LEU A 232 13.00 -8.28 -5.24
N ARG A 233 12.94 -8.14 -6.56
CA ARG A 233 13.86 -7.26 -7.34
C ARG A 233 13.89 -5.82 -6.81
N GLY A 234 14.99 -5.12 -7.10
CA GLY A 234 15.07 -3.69 -6.85
C GLY A 234 14.01 -2.91 -7.65
N PHE A 235 13.58 -1.78 -7.11
CA PHE A 235 12.65 -0.88 -7.80
C PHE A 235 13.22 -0.45 -9.15
N THR A 236 12.37 -0.41 -10.17
CA THR A 236 12.69 0.10 -11.51
C THR A 236 11.52 0.95 -12.02
N GLY A 237 11.78 1.73 -13.08
CA GLY A 237 10.74 2.55 -13.71
C GLY A 237 10.29 3.77 -12.89
N ARG A 238 10.97 4.09 -11.78
CA ARG A 238 10.78 5.32 -11.00
C ARG A 238 12.08 6.10 -11.09
N SER A 239 12.21 7.07 -12.00
CA SER A 239 13.44 7.85 -12.08
C SER A 239 13.58 8.73 -10.82
N GLY A 240 14.81 9.03 -10.38
CA GLY A 240 15.02 9.95 -9.25
C GLY A 240 14.42 11.35 -9.48
N GLU A 241 14.20 11.74 -10.74
CA GLU A 241 13.61 13.02 -11.15
C GLU A 241 12.14 13.15 -10.73
N ILE A 242 11.41 12.04 -10.59
CA ILE A 242 10.00 12.08 -10.18
C ILE A 242 9.84 12.57 -8.74
N GLY A 243 10.90 12.56 -7.93
CA GLY A 243 10.85 12.93 -6.52
C GLY A 243 10.38 14.37 -6.27
N SER A 244 10.59 15.29 -7.22
CA SER A 244 10.05 16.66 -7.14
C SER A 244 8.65 16.82 -7.73
N LEU A 245 8.06 15.75 -8.27
CA LEU A 245 6.74 15.76 -8.92
C LEU A 245 5.68 15.08 -8.06
N VAL A 246 6.03 14.56 -6.89
CA VAL A 246 5.14 13.81 -5.99
C VAL A 246 5.14 14.44 -4.60
N ALA A 247 4.00 14.36 -3.90
CA ALA A 247 3.90 14.84 -2.53
C ALA A 247 4.58 13.89 -1.53
N ALA A 248 4.47 12.59 -1.79
CA ALA A 248 5.08 11.50 -1.04
C ALA A 248 5.04 10.22 -1.89
N HIS A 249 5.80 9.22 -1.48
CA HIS A 249 5.84 7.91 -2.11
C HIS A 249 5.58 6.81 -1.06
N GLY A 250 4.33 6.37 -1.00
CA GLY A 250 3.90 5.23 -0.20
C GLY A 250 4.00 3.93 -1.00
N VAL A 251 4.53 2.89 -0.38
CA VAL A 251 4.71 1.57 -0.99
C VAL A 251 3.69 0.60 -0.42
N ASN A 252 2.94 -0.08 -1.29
CA ASN A 252 2.14 -1.25 -0.93
C ASN A 252 3.04 -2.50 -0.93
N PRO A 253 3.35 -3.06 0.25
CA PRO A 253 4.29 -4.16 0.37
C PRO A 253 3.65 -5.50 -0.03
N ALA A 254 4.46 -6.56 -0.06
CA ALA A 254 4.00 -7.93 -0.30
C ALA A 254 3.33 -8.52 0.95
N SER A 255 2.64 -9.65 0.77
CA SER A 255 2.06 -10.38 1.91
C SER A 255 3.14 -10.87 2.90
N GLN A 256 4.40 -10.95 2.47
CA GLN A 256 5.56 -11.37 3.26
C GLN A 256 6.27 -10.16 3.91
N PRO A 257 6.10 -9.90 5.22
CA PRO A 257 6.60 -8.67 5.86
C PRO A 257 8.13 -8.51 5.85
N LEU A 258 8.91 -9.57 6.10
CA LEU A 258 10.37 -9.45 6.09
C LEU A 258 10.90 -9.27 4.67
N LEU A 259 10.45 -10.10 3.73
CA LEU A 259 10.90 -10.05 2.33
C LEU A 259 10.50 -8.76 1.62
N SER A 260 9.37 -8.15 1.98
CA SER A 260 8.96 -6.83 1.46
C SER A 260 10.00 -5.74 1.66
N ARG A 261 10.84 -5.86 2.69
CA ARG A 261 11.87 -4.86 3.00
C ARG A 261 12.95 -4.79 1.94
N ILE A 262 13.25 -5.89 1.24
CA ILE A 262 14.29 -5.94 0.21
C ILE A 262 14.03 -4.93 -0.90
N PRO A 263 12.93 -5.01 -1.68
CA PRO A 263 12.62 -4.01 -2.70
C PRO A 263 12.45 -2.61 -2.08
N MET A 264 11.81 -2.48 -0.91
CA MET A 264 11.60 -1.17 -0.28
C MET A 264 12.92 -0.43 0.03
N LEU A 265 13.95 -1.12 0.53
CA LEU A 265 15.27 -0.52 0.75
C LEU A 265 15.92 -0.02 -0.55
N THR A 266 15.61 -0.61 -1.70
CA THR A 266 16.14 -0.13 -2.98
C THR A 266 15.50 1.18 -3.44
N LEU A 267 14.24 1.45 -3.07
CA LEU A 267 13.54 2.69 -3.45
C LEU A 267 14.21 3.94 -2.87
N GLU A 268 14.76 3.86 -1.66
CA GLU A 268 15.53 4.97 -1.10
C GLU A 268 16.79 5.25 -1.95
N THR A 269 17.46 4.18 -2.40
CA THR A 269 18.64 4.28 -3.28
C THR A 269 18.28 4.91 -4.62
N VAL A 270 17.12 4.60 -5.20
CA VAL A 270 16.62 5.21 -6.45
C VAL A 270 16.63 6.74 -6.39
N TYR A 271 16.22 7.33 -5.27
CA TYR A 271 16.16 8.79 -5.12
C TYR A 271 17.48 9.43 -4.71
N ARG A 272 18.41 8.66 -4.13
CA ARG A 272 19.68 9.16 -3.62
C ARG A 272 20.82 9.04 -4.63
N ALA A 273 20.87 7.94 -5.37
CA ALA A 273 21.97 7.63 -6.27
C ALA A 273 21.79 8.31 -7.65
N PRO A 274 22.78 9.07 -8.14
CA PRO A 274 22.74 9.62 -9.51
C PRO A 274 22.70 8.53 -10.59
N GLU A 275 23.41 7.42 -10.34
CA GLU A 275 23.43 6.24 -11.19
C GLU A 275 22.91 5.06 -10.36
N TYR A 276 21.66 4.66 -10.60
CA TYR A 276 21.02 3.56 -9.91
C TYR A 276 21.18 2.26 -10.70
N ASP A 277 21.77 1.25 -10.06
CA ASP A 277 21.85 -0.13 -10.55
C ASP A 277 20.91 -1.01 -9.72
N ALA A 278 19.87 -1.53 -10.36
CA ALA A 278 18.82 -2.30 -9.69
C ALA A 278 19.34 -3.63 -9.12
N ASP A 279 20.28 -4.29 -9.79
CA ASP A 279 20.80 -5.58 -9.36
C ASP A 279 21.77 -5.40 -8.19
N ALA A 280 22.62 -4.36 -8.25
CA ALA A 280 23.49 -4.00 -7.13
C ALA A 280 22.69 -3.54 -5.90
N ALA A 281 21.65 -2.72 -6.10
CA ALA A 281 20.77 -2.27 -5.02
C ALA A 281 19.99 -3.43 -4.40
N PHE A 282 19.47 -4.35 -5.23
CA PHE A 282 18.83 -5.58 -4.75
C PHE A 282 19.76 -6.39 -3.87
N LEU A 283 21.00 -6.66 -4.34
CA LEU A 283 21.95 -7.46 -3.58
C LEU A 283 22.26 -6.80 -2.23
N ALA A 284 22.57 -5.50 -2.20
CA ALA A 284 22.85 -4.77 -0.96
C ALA A 284 21.67 -4.76 0.02
N ALA A 285 20.44 -4.60 -0.49
CA ALA A 285 19.23 -4.67 0.32
C ALA A 285 18.99 -6.09 0.87
N ALA A 286 19.18 -7.12 0.04
CA ALA A 286 19.07 -8.51 0.46
C ALA A 286 20.12 -8.88 1.52
N GLU A 287 21.36 -8.39 1.39
CA GLU A 287 22.40 -8.58 2.42
C GLU A 287 22.00 -7.93 3.75
N THR A 288 21.40 -6.73 3.70
CA THR A 288 20.91 -6.02 4.89
C THR A 288 19.78 -6.77 5.59
N VAL A 289 18.84 -7.34 4.83
CA VAL A 289 17.64 -8.00 5.38
C VAL A 289 17.91 -9.43 5.82
N ALA A 290 18.69 -10.17 5.03
CA ALA A 290 18.77 -11.62 5.10
C ALA A 290 20.18 -12.15 5.41
N GLY A 291 21.21 -11.30 5.30
CA GLY A 291 22.62 -11.67 5.40
C GLY A 291 23.23 -12.09 4.06
N PRO A 292 24.58 -12.08 3.94
CA PRO A 292 25.27 -12.21 2.66
C PRO A 292 25.10 -13.56 1.97
N GLU A 293 25.06 -14.65 2.74
CA GLU A 293 24.86 -15.99 2.17
C GLU A 293 23.46 -16.10 1.55
N LEU A 294 22.42 -15.73 2.29
CA LEU A 294 21.05 -15.79 1.82
C LEU A 294 20.79 -14.80 0.69
N ALA A 295 21.42 -13.62 0.69
CA ALA A 295 21.33 -12.66 -0.42
C ALA A 295 21.80 -13.26 -1.76
N ARG A 296 22.90 -14.02 -1.76
CA ARG A 296 23.38 -14.73 -2.95
C ARG A 296 22.42 -15.84 -3.38
N MET A 297 21.88 -16.60 -2.42
CA MET A 297 20.88 -17.62 -2.72
C MET A 297 19.65 -17.01 -3.38
N LEU A 298 19.15 -15.89 -2.85
CA LEU A 298 18.01 -15.16 -3.40
C LEU A 298 18.30 -14.67 -4.82
N ALA A 299 19.50 -14.14 -5.08
CA ALA A 299 19.89 -13.69 -6.41
C ALA A 299 19.92 -14.85 -7.43
N GLU A 300 20.44 -16.01 -7.04
CA GLU A 300 20.48 -17.22 -7.88
C GLU A 300 19.07 -17.75 -8.21
N ASP A 301 18.15 -17.69 -7.26
CA ASP A 301 16.82 -18.29 -7.37
C ASP A 301 15.73 -17.29 -7.82
N LEU A 302 16.09 -16.01 -8.04
CA LEU A 302 15.16 -14.90 -8.27
C LEU A 302 14.23 -15.13 -9.48
N ALA A 303 14.77 -15.71 -10.57
CA ALA A 303 14.00 -16.00 -11.76
C ALA A 303 12.91 -17.07 -11.52
N LEU A 304 13.19 -18.06 -10.67
CA LEU A 304 12.18 -19.06 -10.28
C LEU A 304 11.07 -18.42 -9.46
N MET A 305 11.45 -17.57 -8.50
CA MET A 305 10.52 -16.95 -7.55
C MET A 305 9.64 -15.85 -8.18
N GLN A 306 10.23 -14.97 -8.99
CA GLN A 306 9.57 -13.77 -9.48
C GLN A 306 9.07 -13.88 -10.92
N ASP A 307 9.73 -14.66 -11.80
CA ASP A 307 9.31 -14.77 -13.21
C ASP A 307 8.50 -16.03 -13.49
N LYS A 308 8.94 -17.16 -12.94
CA LYS A 308 8.29 -18.45 -13.16
C LYS A 308 7.10 -18.64 -12.22
N GLY A 309 7.26 -18.29 -10.94
CA GLY A 309 6.24 -18.42 -9.91
C GLY A 309 5.89 -19.88 -9.58
N LEU A 310 5.08 -20.08 -8.54
CA LEU A 310 4.68 -21.40 -8.05
C LEU A 310 4.06 -22.26 -9.15
N ASP A 311 3.13 -21.70 -9.92
CA ASP A 311 2.39 -22.44 -10.94
C ASP A 311 3.21 -22.74 -12.19
N GLY A 312 4.32 -22.01 -12.40
CA GLY A 312 5.23 -22.25 -13.51
C GLY A 312 6.30 -23.30 -13.18
N MET A 313 6.68 -23.46 -11.91
CA MET A 313 7.70 -24.40 -11.46
C MET A 313 7.22 -25.86 -11.53
N THR A 314 8.13 -26.76 -11.90
CA THR A 314 7.91 -28.20 -11.80
C THR A 314 7.99 -28.67 -10.34
N ASP A 315 7.36 -29.79 -10.00
CA ASP A 315 7.44 -30.38 -8.65
C ASP A 315 8.89 -30.58 -8.19
N LYS A 316 9.79 -30.93 -9.12
CA LYS A 316 11.22 -31.08 -8.83
C LYS A 316 11.89 -29.76 -8.47
N GLU A 317 11.58 -28.68 -9.19
CA GLU A 317 12.11 -27.34 -8.90
C GLU A 317 11.57 -26.83 -7.57
N THR A 318 10.26 -26.94 -7.35
CA THR A 318 9.61 -26.54 -6.09
C THR A 318 10.20 -27.31 -4.89
N ALA A 319 10.35 -28.63 -5.00
CA ALA A 319 10.95 -29.44 -3.93
C ALA A 319 12.43 -29.11 -3.69
N ALA A 320 13.22 -28.87 -4.74
CA ALA A 320 14.61 -28.47 -4.62
C ALA A 320 14.76 -27.12 -3.91
N LEU A 321 13.95 -26.14 -4.34
CA LEU A 321 13.92 -24.80 -3.75
C LEU A 321 13.50 -24.87 -2.28
N ARG A 322 12.42 -25.59 -1.99
CA ARG A 322 11.92 -25.79 -0.62
C ARG A 322 12.98 -26.41 0.30
N ASN A 323 13.64 -27.48 -0.15
CA ASN A 323 14.69 -28.14 0.63
C ASN A 323 15.89 -27.21 0.90
N ARG A 324 16.26 -26.41 -0.11
CA ARG A 324 17.37 -25.45 -0.02
C ARG A 324 17.09 -24.36 1.03
N TYR A 325 15.92 -23.73 1.00
CA TYR A 325 15.57 -22.67 1.96
C TYR A 325 15.23 -23.21 3.35
N ALA A 326 14.61 -24.40 3.45
CA ALA A 326 14.32 -25.03 4.74
C ALA A 326 15.58 -25.46 5.52
N ALA A 327 16.73 -25.60 4.83
CA ALA A 327 18.01 -25.95 5.45
C ALA A 327 18.70 -24.77 6.17
N VAL A 328 18.21 -23.54 5.98
CA VAL A 328 18.78 -22.32 6.55
C VAL A 328 17.87 -21.77 7.64
N ASP A 329 18.39 -21.64 8.86
CA ASP A 329 17.66 -21.04 9.99
C ASP A 329 17.68 -19.51 9.89
N ASN A 330 16.70 -18.95 9.17
CA ASN A 330 16.54 -17.50 9.01
C ASN A 330 15.04 -17.14 8.92
N PRO A 331 14.57 -16.03 9.51
CA PRO A 331 13.17 -15.59 9.34
C PRO A 331 12.73 -15.43 7.88
N CYS A 332 13.59 -14.95 6.97
CA CYS A 332 13.26 -14.79 5.56
C CYS A 332 13.04 -16.15 4.87
N THR A 333 13.80 -17.19 5.20
CA THR A 333 13.59 -18.52 4.60
C THR A 333 12.26 -19.13 5.04
N ARG A 334 11.77 -18.81 6.24
CA ARG A 334 10.43 -19.22 6.70
C ARG A 334 9.32 -18.63 5.82
N GLU A 335 9.40 -17.36 5.44
CA GLU A 335 8.42 -16.74 4.52
C GLU A 335 8.46 -17.38 3.12
N ILE A 336 9.66 -17.73 2.63
CA ILE A 336 9.84 -18.42 1.33
C ILE A 336 9.26 -19.83 1.38
N VAL A 337 9.53 -20.58 2.45
CA VAL A 337 8.97 -21.93 2.62
C VAL A 337 7.45 -21.88 2.74
N GLN A 338 6.90 -20.91 3.49
CA GLN A 338 5.46 -20.69 3.55
C GLN A 338 4.85 -20.37 2.18
N TRP A 339 5.53 -19.55 1.37
CA TRP A 339 5.11 -19.28 -0.01
C TRP A 339 5.13 -20.54 -0.87
N LEU A 340 6.20 -21.34 -0.81
CA LEU A 340 6.30 -22.63 -1.50
C LEU A 340 5.20 -23.63 -1.07
N ASP A 341 4.80 -23.57 0.21
CA ASP A 341 3.73 -24.40 0.77
C ASP A 341 2.31 -23.83 0.49
N GLY A 342 2.23 -22.72 -0.24
CA GLY A 342 0.97 -22.10 -0.66
C GLY A 342 0.23 -21.33 0.44
N TYR A 343 0.89 -21.05 1.59
CA TYR A 343 0.29 -20.34 2.72
C TYR A 343 -0.23 -18.93 2.35
N TRP A 344 0.42 -18.29 1.38
CA TRP A 344 0.10 -16.94 0.90
C TRP A 344 -0.79 -16.92 -0.35
N ARG A 345 -1.31 -18.07 -0.81
CA ARG A 345 -2.20 -18.10 -1.99
C ARG A 345 -3.50 -17.37 -1.67
N ILE A 346 -3.93 -16.54 -2.61
CA ILE A 346 -5.17 -15.79 -2.52
C ILE A 346 -6.11 -16.27 -3.62
N THR A 347 -7.38 -16.47 -3.28
CA THR A 347 -8.44 -16.82 -4.22
C THR A 347 -9.28 -15.58 -4.55
N ASP A 348 -10.02 -15.62 -5.66
CA ASP A 348 -10.97 -14.55 -6.00
C ASP A 348 -12.04 -14.36 -4.92
N GLU A 349 -12.44 -15.43 -4.22
CA GLU A 349 -13.37 -15.37 -3.09
C GLU A 349 -12.82 -14.52 -1.93
N ILE A 350 -11.53 -14.66 -1.61
CA ILE A 350 -10.87 -13.83 -0.58
C ILE A 350 -10.91 -12.36 -1.01
N VAL A 351 -10.60 -12.05 -2.27
CA VAL A 351 -10.64 -10.67 -2.78
C VAL A 351 -12.07 -10.11 -2.72
N GLN A 352 -13.08 -10.90 -3.06
CA GLN A 352 -14.48 -10.48 -3.09
C GLN A 352 -15.11 -10.32 -1.70
N THR A 353 -14.58 -10.97 -0.68
CA THR A 353 -15.09 -10.91 0.70
C THR A 353 -14.41 -9.86 1.56
N GLN A 354 -13.21 -9.43 1.14
CA GLN A 354 -12.48 -8.36 1.79
C GLN A 354 -12.95 -6.98 1.33
#